data_AF-A0A7J9W4W5-F1
#
_entry.id   AF-A0A7J9W4W5-F1
#
_cell.length_a   1.000
_cell.length_b   1.000
_cell.length_c   1.000
_cell.angle_alpha   90.00
_cell.angle_beta   90.00
_cell.angle_gamma   90.00
#
_symmetry.space_group_name_H-M   'P 1'
#
loop_
_entity.id
_entity.type
_entity.pdbx_description
1 polymer ?
#
loop_
_entity_poly.entity_id
_entity_poly.type
_entity_poly.pdbx_seq_one_letter_code
_entity_poly.pdbx_strand_id
1 'polypeptide(L)'
;MEARRKPEELSEDERQQLHRAHQRVRNASHALEALTVIEKVRGRWAATPAPDDVLEAAAAEFNEACQELWSAQREMLGMECPAGVSSATRET
;
A
#
# COMPACT_ATOMS: atom_id res chain seq x y z
N MET A 1 -20.48 4.73 19.56
CA MET A 1 -20.02 3.89 18.43
C MET A 1 -20.47 4.60 17.17
N GLU A 2 -19.56 5.27 16.47
CA GLU A 2 -19.89 5.89 15.18
C GLU A 2 -20.22 4.77 14.18
N ALA A 3 -21.34 4.92 13.48
CA ALA A 3 -21.80 3.94 12.51
C ALA A 3 -20.78 3.87 11.36
N ARG A 4 -20.25 2.69 11.09
CA ARG A 4 -19.44 2.43 9.89
C ARG A 4 -20.28 2.75 8.67
N ARG A 5 -19.89 3.76 7.91
CA ARG A 5 -20.54 4.09 6.64
C ARG A 5 -20.31 2.95 5.65
N LYS A 6 -21.32 2.63 4.88
CA LYS A 6 -21.24 1.69 3.77
C LYS A 6 -20.68 2.38 2.53
N PRO A 7 -20.05 1.64 1.61
CA PRO A 7 -19.51 2.20 0.37
C PRO A 7 -20.54 2.99 -0.47
N GLU A 8 -21.82 2.60 -0.44
CA GLU A 8 -22.91 3.29 -1.14
C GLU A 8 -23.30 4.65 -0.52
N GLU A 9 -22.87 4.92 0.72
CA GLU A 9 -23.13 6.18 1.43
C GLU A 9 -22.04 7.23 1.18
N LEU A 10 -20.98 6.86 0.44
CA LEU A 10 -19.89 7.75 0.08
C LEU A 10 -20.28 8.67 -1.08
N SER A 11 -19.85 9.93 -0.99
CA SER A 11 -19.87 10.86 -2.12
C SER A 11 -19.00 10.34 -3.27
N GLU A 12 -19.17 10.93 -4.45
CA GLU A 12 -18.33 10.62 -5.62
C GLU A 12 -16.85 10.93 -5.35
N ASP A 13 -16.56 12.07 -4.72
CA ASP A 13 -15.21 12.49 -4.37
C ASP A 13 -14.54 11.52 -3.39
N GLU A 14 -15.25 11.09 -2.34
CA GLU A 14 -14.74 10.10 -1.37
C GLU A 14 -14.46 8.75 -2.04
N ARG A 15 -15.36 8.29 -2.91
CA ARG A 15 -15.14 7.06 -3.68
C ARG A 15 -13.93 7.18 -4.60
N GLN A 16 -13.75 8.33 -5.24
CA GLN A 16 -12.63 8.58 -6.12
C GLN A 16 -11.30 8.64 -5.34
N GLN A 17 -11.30 9.24 -4.15
CA GLN A 17 -10.13 9.26 -3.26
C GLN A 17 -9.77 7.85 -2.77
N LEU A 18 -10.76 7.08 -2.30
CA LEU A 18 -10.54 5.70 -1.87
C LEU A 18 -10.01 4.82 -3.02
N HIS A 19 -10.55 5.00 -4.23
CA HIS A 19 -10.06 4.33 -5.44
C HIS A 19 -8.59 4.66 -5.73
N ARG A 20 -8.18 5.94 -5.63
CA ARG A 20 -6.78 6.36 -5.83
C ARG A 20 -5.85 5.73 -4.80
N ALA A 21 -6.26 5.70 -3.53
CA ALA A 21 -5.48 5.07 -2.46
C ALA A 21 -5.29 3.56 -2.71
N HIS A 22 -6.35 2.85 -3.11
CA HIS A 22 -6.25 1.45 -3.51
C HIS A 22 -5.32 1.23 -4.70
N GLN A 23 -5.41 2.09 -5.72
CA GLN A 23 -4.57 2.00 -6.90
C GLN A 23 -3.09 2.25 -6.55
N ARG A 24 -2.82 3.17 -5.62
CA ARG A 24 -1.46 3.44 -5.14
C ARG A 24 -0.85 2.20 -4.48
N VAL A 25 -1.57 1.56 -3.56
CA VAL A 25 -1.12 0.33 -2.89
C VAL A 25 -0.82 -0.77 -3.91
N ARG A 26 -1.72 -0.95 -4.90
CA ARG A 26 -1.52 -1.93 -5.96
C ARG A 26 -0.23 -1.68 -6.75
N ASN A 27 0.01 -0.43 -7.15
CA ASN A 27 1.19 -0.05 -7.91
C ASN A 27 2.47 -0.24 -7.10
N ALA A 28 2.49 0.19 -5.83
CA ALA A 28 3.64 0.03 -4.95
C ALA A 28 3.94 -1.45 -4.66
N SER A 29 2.91 -2.27 -4.46
CA SER A 29 3.05 -3.72 -4.30
C SER A 29 3.68 -4.36 -5.53
N HIS A 30 3.22 -4.01 -6.74
CA HIS A 30 3.79 -4.54 -7.97
C HIS A 30 5.26 -4.09 -8.17
N ALA A 31 5.59 -2.86 -7.80
CA ALA A 31 6.95 -2.35 -7.89
C ALA A 31 7.90 -3.12 -6.97
N LEU A 32 7.49 -3.37 -5.72
CA LEU A 32 8.25 -4.18 -4.78
C LEU A 32 8.37 -5.65 -5.23
N GLU A 33 7.29 -6.22 -5.74
CA GLU A 33 7.29 -7.58 -6.32
C GLU A 33 8.28 -7.70 -7.48
N ALA A 34 8.30 -6.74 -8.40
CA ALA A 34 9.21 -6.74 -9.55
C ALA A 34 10.69 -6.74 -9.16
N LEU A 35 11.03 -6.19 -7.98
CA LEU A 35 12.40 -6.15 -7.46
C LEU A 35 12.77 -7.41 -6.67
N THR A 36 11.78 -8.15 -6.16
CA THR A 36 11.97 -9.30 -5.27
C THR A 36 11.80 -10.64 -5.97
N VAL A 37 11.05 -10.68 -7.08
CA VAL A 37 10.86 -11.89 -7.88
C VAL A 37 12.09 -12.15 -8.75
N ILE A 38 12.91 -13.12 -8.34
CA ILE A 38 14.03 -13.64 -9.13
C ILE A 38 13.59 -14.95 -9.78
N GLU A 39 12.79 -14.88 -10.85
CA GLU A 39 12.51 -16.07 -11.65
C GLU A 39 13.75 -16.50 -12.44
N LYS A 40 14.20 -17.73 -12.20
CA LYS A 40 15.26 -18.35 -13.00
C LYS A 40 14.69 -18.75 -14.37
N VAL A 41 14.81 -17.86 -15.35
CA VAL A 41 14.50 -18.20 -16.74
C VAL A 41 15.56 -19.16 -17.28
N ARG A 42 15.14 -20.38 -17.65
CA ARG A 42 16.03 -21.42 -18.21
C ARG A 42 16.71 -20.89 -19.48
N GLY A 43 18.03 -20.72 -19.44
CA GLY A 43 18.83 -20.23 -20.58
C GLY A 43 19.13 -18.72 -20.57
N ARG A 44 18.69 -17.96 -19.57
CA ARG A 44 19.20 -16.60 -19.31
C ARG A 44 20.11 -16.60 -18.08
N TRP A 45 21.09 -15.69 -18.07
CA TRP A 45 21.87 -15.37 -16.87
C TRP A 45 20.89 -14.93 -15.78
N ALA A 46 21.08 -15.42 -14.55
CA ALA A 46 20.22 -15.09 -13.43
C ALA A 46 20.08 -13.57 -13.31
N ALA A 47 18.85 -13.06 -13.11
CA ALA A 47 18.63 -11.65 -12.89
C ALA A 47 19.47 -11.19 -11.69
N THR A 48 20.24 -10.13 -11.88
CA THR A 48 20.97 -9.49 -10.78
C THR A 48 19.94 -9.04 -9.74
N PRO A 49 20.08 -9.42 -8.46
CA PRO A 49 19.22 -8.90 -7.41
C PRO A 49 19.20 -7.36 -7.44
N ALA A 50 18.06 -6.78 -7.11
CA ALA A 50 17.97 -5.32 -6.95
C ALA A 50 18.95 -4.86 -5.85
N PRO A 51 19.60 -3.69 -6.02
CA PRO A 51 20.38 -3.07 -4.96
C PRO A 51 19.53 -2.86 -3.68
N ASP A 52 20.18 -2.98 -2.50
CA ASP A 52 19.49 -2.89 -1.21
C ASP A 52 18.78 -1.55 -1.01
N ASP A 53 19.39 -0.44 -1.43
CA ASP A 53 18.81 0.90 -1.36
C ASP A 53 17.54 1.04 -2.21
N VAL A 54 17.49 0.38 -3.37
CA VAL A 54 16.30 0.35 -4.25
C VAL A 54 15.19 -0.51 -3.63
N LEU A 55 15.53 -1.63 -3.00
CA LEU A 55 14.58 -2.47 -2.27
C LEU A 55 13.99 -1.74 -1.05
N GLU A 56 14.83 -1.07 -0.27
CA GLU A 56 14.41 -0.27 0.89
C GLU A 56 13.48 0.87 0.47
N ALA A 57 13.81 1.59 -0.60
CA ALA A 57 12.95 2.65 -1.13
C ALA A 57 11.58 2.12 -1.58
N ALA A 58 11.54 0.99 -2.29
CA ALA A 58 10.29 0.38 -2.73
C ALA A 58 9.44 -0.14 -1.55
N ALA A 59 10.08 -0.70 -0.52
CA ALA A 59 9.41 -1.13 0.70
C ALA A 59 8.85 0.05 1.50
N ALA A 60 9.58 1.17 1.58
CA ALA A 60 9.11 2.40 2.20
C ALA A 60 7.88 2.97 1.48
N GLU A 61 7.94 3.07 0.14
CA GLU A 61 6.81 3.53 -0.67
C GLU A 61 5.56 2.64 -0.51
N PHE A 62 5.74 1.31 -0.46
CA PHE A 62 4.64 0.38 -0.19
C PHE A 62 4.02 0.60 1.19
N ASN A 63 4.86 0.78 2.22
CA ASN A 63 4.40 1.06 3.57
C ASN A 63 3.62 2.39 3.65
N GLU A 64 4.13 3.46 3.02
CA GLU A 64 3.44 4.75 2.96
C GLU A 64 2.08 4.63 2.25
N ALA A 65 2.01 3.92 1.12
CA ALA A 65 0.76 3.68 0.41
C ALA A 65 -0.25 2.90 1.27
N CYS A 66 0.20 1.89 2.03
CA CYS A 66 -0.66 1.16 2.97
C CYS A 66 -1.20 2.07 4.08
N GLN A 67 -0.37 2.97 4.64
CA GLN A 67 -0.80 3.93 5.66
C GLN A 67 -1.82 4.93 5.11
N GLU A 68 -1.63 5.40 3.88
CA GLU A 68 -2.57 6.29 3.19
C GLU A 68 -3.94 5.61 3.02
N LEU A 69 -3.96 4.37 2.51
CA LEU A 69 -5.19 3.61 2.34
C LEU A 69 -5.90 3.37 3.68
N TRP A 70 -5.15 3.04 4.73
CA TRP A 70 -5.73 2.80 6.06
C TRP A 70 -6.34 4.07 6.64
N SER A 71 -5.67 5.21 6.45
CA SER A 71 -6.19 6.51 6.88
C SER A 71 -7.50 6.83 6.15
N ALA A 72 -7.55 6.63 4.84
CA ALA A 72 -8.76 6.83 4.05
C ALA A 72 -9.91 5.87 4.45
N GLN A 73 -9.61 4.59 4.68
CA GLN A 73 -10.62 3.62 5.11
C GLN A 73 -11.15 3.90 6.53
N ARG A 74 -10.29 4.37 7.44
CA ARG A 74 -10.70 4.78 8.78
C ARG A 74 -11.59 6.02 8.72
N GLU A 75 -11.16 7.05 8.00
CA GLU A 75 -11.88 8.31 7.84
C GLU A 75 -13.24 8.10 7.16
N MET A 76 -13.28 7.33 6.08
CA MET A 76 -14.47 7.22 5.25
C MET A 76 -15.41 6.11 5.65
N LEU A 77 -14.92 4.99 6.18
CA LEU A 77 -15.72 3.78 6.44
C LEU A 77 -15.74 3.41 7.92
N GLY A 78 -15.01 4.13 8.79
CA GLY A 78 -14.87 3.76 10.20
C GLY A 78 -14.24 2.38 10.39
N MET A 79 -13.40 1.95 9.44
CA MET A 79 -12.68 0.70 9.55
C MET A 79 -11.54 0.84 10.56
N GLU A 80 -11.47 -0.08 11.50
CA GLU A 80 -10.34 -0.15 12.43
C GLU A 80 -9.16 -0.83 11.74
N CYS A 81 -7.98 -0.30 12.00
CA CYS A 81 -6.74 -0.93 11.59
C CYS A 81 -6.61 -2.30 12.29
N PRO A 82 -6.36 -3.41 11.57
CA PRO A 82 -6.10 -4.68 12.22
C PRO A 82 -4.92 -4.54 13.20
N ALA A 83 -5.08 -5.10 14.40
CA ALA A 83 -4.08 -5.05 15.46
C ALA A 83 -2.74 -5.59 14.93
N GLY A 84 -1.70 -4.76 14.94
CA GLY A 84 -0.36 -5.11 14.48
C GLY A 84 0.20 -4.23 13.36
N VAL A 85 -0.63 -3.45 12.67
CA VAL A 85 -0.16 -2.40 11.73
C VAL A 85 -0.05 -1.10 12.52
N SER A 86 1.03 -0.96 13.29
CA SER A 86 1.30 0.27 14.04
C SER A 86 1.69 1.37 13.07
N SER A 87 0.94 2.49 13.05
CA SER A 87 1.38 3.72 12.41
C SER A 87 2.64 4.17 13.16
N ALA A 88 3.82 3.90 12.58
CA ALA A 88 5.05 4.47 13.09
C ALA A 88 4.89 6.00 13.05
N THR A 89 4.71 6.58 14.23
CA THR A 89 4.62 8.01 14.46
C THR A 89 5.88 8.65 13.90
N ARG A 90 5.73 9.53 12.89
CA ARG A 90 6.78 10.50 12.55
C ARG A 90 6.93 11.43 13.75
N GLU A 91 7.84 11.10 14.67
CA GLU A 91 8.41 12.10 15.57
C GLU A 91 9.34 13.00 14.77
N THR A 92 9.24 14.29 15.07
CA THR A 92 9.70 15.44 14.29
C THR A 92 11.17 15.74 14.52
#